data_AF-A0A0F9P668-F1
#
_entry.id   AF-A0A0F9P668-F1
#
_cell.length_a   1.000
_cell.length_b   1.000
_cell.length_c   1.000
_cell.angle_alpha   90.00
_cell.angle_beta   90.00
_cell.angle_gamma   90.00
#
_symmetry.space_group_name_H-M   'P 1'
#
loop_
_entity.id
_entity.type
_entity.pdbx_description
1 polymer ?
#
loop_
_entity_poly.entity_id
_entity_poly.type
_entity_poly.pdbx_seq_one_letter_code
_entity_poly.pdbx_strand_id
1 'polypeptide(L)'
;MVGRKTIELTVEQITEAVRKVKLKYGYIRQKFVAEELEISYPTYMREKQRLNLDPKNMELTPRNKYFEKTEWTEDEFFKELKTIDEKTAKTIGYNYFKFKFDESIILKPIGDLHIGADTTIHEEIGKIIKFGHDNPNIKFVWVGDYIDNFGKFGPGGGIHQQAISISKQKEMAEWIAMYLKGKILGVIQGCHEEFSYNSDGFDFGKYLANKADARYLGKQAIIELEVGENTYKGLIDHNERWSSTLNMCHGLKQTCRFFYDFDFGIGAHRHVPNAENTFIRGKMVKTIKVSSYKKPDRFIEKVKIPDAPILSQCFVFLAEKMVPYWKGVVYFEYIDHALRFL
;
A
#
# COMPACT_ATOMS: atom_id res chain seq x y z
N MET A 1 20.88 -8.39 77.11
CA MET A 1 21.11 -7.98 75.71
C MET A 1 20.53 -9.06 74.82
N VAL A 2 19.44 -8.80 74.09
CA VAL A 2 18.91 -9.77 73.11
C VAL A 2 19.89 -9.80 71.95
N GLY A 3 20.59 -10.92 71.77
CA GLY A 3 21.56 -11.09 70.69
C GLY A 3 20.89 -10.84 69.35
N ARG A 4 21.33 -9.82 68.61
CA ARG A 4 20.87 -9.60 67.23
C ARG A 4 21.39 -10.76 66.40
N LYS A 5 20.49 -11.62 65.93
CA LYS A 5 20.81 -12.70 64.99
C LYS A 5 21.30 -12.04 63.69
N THR A 6 22.55 -12.29 63.29
CA THR A 6 23.08 -11.82 62.02
C THR A 6 22.39 -12.60 60.90
N ILE A 7 21.68 -11.90 60.02
CA ILE A 7 21.09 -12.48 58.82
C ILE A 7 22.05 -12.16 57.68
N GLU A 8 22.56 -13.19 57.02
CA GLU A 8 23.38 -13.09 55.81
C GLU A 8 22.57 -13.66 54.66
N LEU A 9 22.19 -12.80 53.71
CA LEU A 9 21.50 -13.24 52.50
C LEU A 9 22.50 -13.61 51.41
N THR A 10 22.12 -14.56 50.56
CA THR A 10 22.84 -14.84 49.31
C THR A 10 22.25 -14.06 48.14
N VAL A 11 23.00 -13.98 47.04
CA VAL A 11 22.53 -13.34 45.80
C VAL A 11 21.29 -14.07 45.26
N GLU A 12 21.26 -15.40 45.36
CA GLU A 12 20.16 -16.24 44.90
C GLU A 12 18.87 -15.97 45.67
N GLN A 13 18.95 -15.84 47.00
CA GLN A 13 17.79 -15.53 47.84
C GLN A 13 17.18 -14.18 47.46
N ILE A 14 18.01 -13.15 47.28
CA ILE A 14 17.54 -11.83 46.86
C ILE A 14 16.97 -11.87 45.43
N THR A 15 17.62 -12.58 44.51
CA THR A 15 17.17 -12.70 43.10
C THR A 15 15.80 -13.37 43.00
N GLU A 16 15.59 -14.46 43.73
CA GLU A 16 14.32 -15.19 43.74
C GLU A 16 13.19 -14.36 44.35
N ALA A 17 13.45 -13.65 45.45
CA ALA A 17 12.47 -12.75 46.05
C ALA A 17 12.10 -11.60 45.09
N VAL A 18 13.08 -11.01 44.41
CA VAL A 18 12.86 -9.97 43.39
C VAL A 18 11.98 -10.52 42.26
N ARG A 19 12.23 -11.75 41.78
CA ARG A 19 11.44 -12.43 40.74
C ARG A 19 9.98 -12.62 41.15
N LYS A 20 9.74 -13.14 42.35
CA LYS A 20 8.38 -13.35 42.88
C LYS A 20 7.61 -12.04 43.01
N VAL A 21 8.25 -10.98 43.51
CA VAL A 21 7.65 -9.64 43.60
C VAL A 21 7.25 -9.12 42.22
N LYS A 22 8.11 -9.25 41.20
CA LYS A 22 7.79 -8.80 39.85
C LYS A 22 6.64 -9.60 39.22
N LEU A 23 6.61 -10.92 39.40
CA LEU A 23 5.51 -11.77 38.94
C LEU A 23 4.18 -11.39 39.61
N LYS A 24 4.21 -11.10 40.91
CA LYS A 24 3.01 -10.78 41.70
C LYS A 24 2.44 -9.40 41.41
N TYR A 25 3.29 -8.39 41.22
CA TYR A 25 2.85 -6.98 41.16
C TYR A 25 3.11 -6.28 39.81
N GLY A 26 3.79 -6.92 38.86
CA GLY A 26 4.18 -6.32 37.57
C GLY A 26 5.31 -5.28 37.65
N TYR A 27 5.75 -4.89 38.86
CA TYR A 27 6.86 -3.98 39.11
C TYR A 27 7.63 -4.37 40.38
N ILE A 28 8.84 -3.82 40.55
CA ILE A 28 9.70 -4.10 41.70
C ILE A 28 9.67 -2.92 42.67
N ARG A 29 9.19 -3.13 43.90
CA ARG A 29 9.42 -2.22 45.04
C ARG A 29 10.27 -2.92 46.08
N GLN A 30 11.36 -2.28 46.49
CA GLN A 30 12.34 -2.83 47.45
C GLN A 30 11.69 -3.26 48.78
N LYS A 31 10.65 -2.56 49.24
CA LYS A 31 9.87 -2.94 50.42
C LYS A 31 9.21 -4.32 50.28
N PHE A 32 8.65 -4.62 49.11
CA PHE A 32 8.02 -5.91 48.84
C PHE A 32 9.04 -7.04 48.76
N VAL A 33 10.27 -6.74 48.33
CA VAL A 33 11.37 -7.73 48.33
C VAL A 33 11.78 -8.07 49.77
N ALA A 34 11.84 -7.07 50.66
CA ALA A 34 12.11 -7.30 52.08
C ALA A 34 11.00 -8.12 52.75
N GLU A 35 9.73 -7.84 52.41
CA GLU A 35 8.57 -8.61 52.87
C GLU A 35 8.61 -10.07 52.38
N GLU A 36 8.96 -10.31 51.12
CA GLU A 36 9.11 -11.66 50.54
C GLU A 36 10.26 -12.46 51.19
N LEU A 37 11.28 -11.77 51.70
CA LEU A 37 12.41 -12.38 52.41
C LEU A 37 12.15 -12.53 53.92
N GLU A 38 10.99 -12.12 54.41
CA GLU A 38 10.63 -12.11 55.84
C GLU A 38 11.63 -11.33 56.72
N ILE A 39 12.20 -10.25 56.19
CA ILE A 39 13.15 -9.40 56.91
C ILE A 39 12.73 -7.93 56.93
N SER A 40 13.32 -7.18 57.87
CA SER A 40 13.11 -5.73 57.92
C SER A 40 13.71 -5.05 56.68
N TYR A 41 13.05 -3.99 56.21
CA TYR A 41 13.54 -3.19 55.09
C TYR A 41 14.97 -2.64 55.30
N PRO A 42 15.35 -2.13 56.49
CA PRO A 42 16.75 -1.76 56.76
C PRO A 42 17.74 -2.93 56.62
N THR A 43 17.37 -4.14 57.07
CA THR A 43 18.20 -5.34 56.90
C THR A 43 18.39 -5.67 55.42
N TYR A 44 17.31 -5.62 54.63
CA TYR A 44 17.37 -5.83 53.19
C TYR A 44 18.31 -4.84 52.49
N MET A 45 18.21 -3.55 52.83
CA MET A 45 19.06 -2.51 52.21
C MET A 45 20.54 -2.71 52.53
N ARG A 46 20.86 -3.13 53.77
CA ARG A 46 22.24 -3.44 54.17
C ARG A 46 22.79 -4.65 53.41
N GLU A 47 22.03 -5.75 53.33
CA GLU A 47 22.47 -6.95 52.61
C GLU A 47 22.59 -6.70 51.11
N LYS A 48 21.66 -5.94 50.53
CA LYS A 48 21.72 -5.48 49.14
C LYS A 48 23.01 -4.70 48.86
N GLN A 49 23.37 -3.76 49.74
CA GLN A 49 24.59 -2.97 49.60
C GLN A 49 25.86 -3.84 49.78
N ARG A 50 25.86 -4.75 50.76
CA ARG A 50 26.96 -5.70 50.99
C ARG A 50 27.22 -6.57 49.76
N LEU A 51 26.17 -7.01 49.09
CA LEU A 51 26.24 -7.85 47.90
C LEU A 51 26.42 -7.05 46.59
N ASN A 52 26.51 -5.71 46.67
CA ASN A 52 26.60 -4.81 45.51
C ASN A 52 25.50 -5.04 44.46
N LEU A 53 24.28 -5.30 44.92
CA LEU A 53 23.14 -5.57 44.05
C LEU A 53 22.36 -4.30 43.77
N ASP A 54 22.15 -3.96 42.51
CA ASP A 54 21.13 -2.98 42.11
C ASP A 54 19.93 -3.72 41.52
N PRO A 55 18.76 -3.75 42.18
CA PRO A 55 17.52 -4.34 41.66
C PRO A 55 17.09 -3.79 40.30
N LYS A 56 17.58 -2.60 39.89
CA LYS A 56 17.38 -2.06 38.54
C LYS A 56 18.27 -2.75 37.50
N ASN A 57 19.42 -3.28 37.91
CA ASN A 57 20.40 -4.00 37.08
C ASN A 57 20.32 -5.53 37.25
N MET A 58 19.59 -6.02 38.26
CA MET A 58 19.22 -7.43 38.36
C MET A 58 18.21 -7.72 37.24
N GLU A 59 18.72 -8.15 36.09
CA GLU A 59 17.95 -8.53 34.90
C GLU A 59 16.82 -9.49 35.29
N LEU A 60 15.61 -8.95 35.50
CA LEU A 60 14.39 -9.71 35.76
C LEU A 60 13.50 -9.88 34.54
N THR A 61 13.95 -9.38 33.40
CA THR A 61 13.67 -10.10 32.16
C THR A 61 14.68 -11.23 32.16
N PRO A 62 14.33 -12.46 31.72
CA PRO A 62 15.36 -13.25 31.08
C PRO A 62 16.09 -12.26 30.18
N ARG A 63 17.42 -12.20 30.19
CA ARG A 63 18.05 -12.02 28.88
C ARG A 63 17.35 -13.06 28.06
N ASN A 64 16.36 -12.63 27.26
CA ASN A 64 16.01 -13.40 26.10
C ASN A 64 17.38 -13.74 25.56
N LYS A 65 17.63 -15.04 25.36
CA LYS A 65 18.70 -15.45 24.47
C LYS A 65 18.33 -14.91 23.06
N TYR A 66 18.20 -13.59 22.93
CA TYR A 66 18.49 -12.81 21.75
C TYR A 66 20.01 -12.80 21.77
N PHE A 67 20.70 -13.75 21.17
CA PHE A 67 20.34 -14.67 20.13
C PHE A 67 20.91 -16.01 20.58
N GLU A 68 20.26 -17.15 20.31
CA GLU A 68 21.09 -18.33 20.03
C GLU A 68 22.13 -17.83 19.04
N LYS A 69 23.43 -18.00 19.33
CA LYS A 69 24.46 -17.80 18.32
C LYS A 69 23.95 -18.62 17.15
N THR A 70 23.45 -17.95 16.13
CA THR A 70 23.13 -18.60 14.88
C THR A 70 24.50 -19.04 14.41
N GLU A 71 24.84 -20.31 14.68
CA GLU A 71 26.06 -20.95 14.22
C GLU A 71 25.88 -21.16 12.73
N TRP A 72 25.92 -20.06 12.00
CA TRP A 72 26.01 -20.12 10.56
C TRP A 72 27.45 -20.52 10.28
N THR A 73 27.59 -21.64 9.60
CA THR A 73 28.82 -21.91 8.87
C THR A 73 29.02 -20.83 7.81
N GLU A 74 30.27 -20.61 7.41
CA GLU A 74 30.60 -19.69 6.32
C GLU A 74 29.79 -20.01 5.05
N ASP A 75 29.62 -21.31 4.76
CA ASP A 75 28.82 -21.80 3.63
C ASP A 75 27.32 -21.47 3.75
N GLU A 76 26.72 -21.62 4.93
CA GLU A 76 25.32 -21.25 5.17
C GLU A 76 25.10 -19.74 5.02
N PHE A 77 26.05 -18.93 5.48
CA PHE A 77 26.01 -17.48 5.30
C PHE A 77 26.08 -17.07 3.85
N PHE A 78 27.04 -17.60 3.08
CA PHE A 78 27.14 -17.27 1.66
C PHE A 78 25.98 -17.84 0.84
N LYS A 79 25.41 -18.98 1.23
CA LYS A 79 24.21 -19.53 0.60
C LYS A 79 22.97 -18.66 0.86
N GLU A 80 22.80 -18.15 2.08
CA GLU A 80 21.70 -17.23 2.38
C GLU A 80 21.91 -15.88 1.69
N LEU A 81 23.14 -15.34 1.67
CA LEU A 81 23.47 -14.14 0.89
C LEU A 81 23.15 -14.34 -0.59
N LYS A 82 23.53 -15.47 -1.20
CA LYS A 82 23.18 -15.78 -2.58
C LYS A 82 21.67 -15.89 -2.78
N THR A 83 20.96 -16.47 -1.82
CA THR A 83 19.49 -16.56 -1.84
C THR A 83 18.85 -15.17 -1.72
N ILE A 84 19.40 -14.29 -0.89
CA ILE A 84 19.00 -12.88 -0.78
C ILE A 84 19.30 -12.16 -2.09
N ASP A 85 20.49 -12.34 -2.67
CA ASP A 85 20.87 -11.77 -3.95
C ASP A 85 19.94 -12.27 -5.06
N GLU A 86 19.59 -13.55 -5.12
CA GLU A 86 18.61 -14.08 -6.08
C GLU A 86 17.19 -13.52 -5.83
N LYS A 87 16.79 -13.33 -4.56
CA LYS A 87 15.50 -12.72 -4.18
C LYS A 87 15.44 -11.21 -4.44
N THR A 88 16.56 -10.50 -4.29
CA THR A 88 16.71 -9.04 -4.43
C THR A 88 17.14 -8.62 -5.83
N ALA A 89 17.77 -9.51 -6.59
CA ALA A 89 18.04 -9.41 -8.02
C ALA A 89 16.77 -9.58 -8.87
N LYS A 90 15.59 -9.54 -8.25
CA LYS A 90 14.36 -9.15 -8.95
C LYS A 90 14.67 -7.86 -9.69
N THR A 91 14.83 -8.00 -11.00
CA THR A 91 15.04 -6.90 -11.92
C THR A 91 14.03 -5.82 -11.58
N ILE A 92 14.52 -4.61 -11.31
CA ILE A 92 13.72 -3.38 -11.27
C ILE A 92 13.26 -3.15 -12.72
N GLY A 93 12.29 -3.96 -13.14
CA GLY A 93 11.63 -3.93 -14.43
C GLY A 93 10.15 -3.67 -14.21
N TYR A 94 9.48 -3.19 -15.24
CA TYR A 94 8.02 -3.09 -15.23
C TYR A 94 7.41 -4.49 -15.30
N ASN A 95 6.27 -4.68 -14.67
CA ASN A 95 5.52 -5.93 -14.86
C ASN A 95 4.88 -5.95 -16.25
N TYR A 96 4.89 -7.10 -16.92
CA TYR A 96 4.22 -7.28 -18.21
C TYR A 96 3.16 -8.36 -18.09
N PHE A 97 1.93 -8.05 -18.50
CA PHE A 97 0.82 -9.00 -18.49
C PHE A 97 0.03 -8.95 -19.78
N LYS A 98 -0.54 -10.10 -20.15
CA LYS A 98 -1.34 -10.26 -21.36
C LYS A 98 -2.74 -10.73 -21.01
N PHE A 99 -3.74 -10.14 -21.65
CA PHE A 99 -5.15 -10.46 -21.49
C PHE A 99 -5.78 -10.66 -22.86
N LYS A 100 -6.71 -11.61 -22.95
CA LYS A 100 -7.40 -11.94 -24.20
C LYS A 100 -8.91 -11.82 -24.03
N PHE A 101 -9.56 -11.24 -25.02
CA PHE A 101 -11.00 -11.05 -25.13
C PHE A 101 -11.42 -11.34 -26.57
N ASP A 102 -12.52 -12.06 -26.73
CA ASP A 102 -13.06 -12.36 -28.06
C ASP A 102 -13.97 -11.23 -28.58
N GLU A 103 -14.58 -10.47 -27.66
CA GLU A 103 -15.49 -9.36 -27.95
C GLU A 103 -14.88 -8.00 -27.58
N SER A 104 -15.46 -6.94 -28.14
CA SER A 104 -15.11 -5.56 -27.80
C SER A 104 -15.32 -5.28 -26.30
N ILE A 105 -14.39 -4.54 -25.69
CA ILE A 105 -14.42 -4.21 -24.27
C ILE A 105 -14.28 -2.71 -24.03
N ILE A 106 -14.78 -2.26 -22.90
CA ILE A 106 -14.48 -0.94 -22.33
C ILE A 106 -13.51 -1.15 -21.18
N LEU A 107 -12.30 -0.58 -21.27
CA LEU A 107 -11.38 -0.50 -20.14
C LEU A 107 -11.61 0.80 -19.40
N LYS A 108 -12.12 0.68 -18.18
CA LYS A 108 -12.39 1.78 -17.28
C LYS A 108 -11.31 1.83 -16.20
N PRO A 109 -10.36 2.79 -16.25
CA PRO A 109 -9.49 3.00 -15.10
C PRO A 109 -10.28 3.62 -13.95
N ILE A 110 -10.00 3.14 -12.74
CA ILE A 110 -10.44 3.75 -11.49
C ILE A 110 -9.26 3.82 -10.54
N GLY A 111 -9.09 4.96 -9.89
CA GLY A 111 -7.98 5.28 -9.00
C GLY A 111 -8.30 6.59 -8.31
N ASP A 112 -7.44 7.01 -7.39
CA ASP A 112 -7.64 8.22 -6.58
C ASP A 112 -9.07 8.26 -5.98
N LEU A 113 -9.53 7.10 -5.48
CA LEU A 113 -10.84 6.96 -4.84
C LEU A 113 -10.83 7.62 -3.47
N HIS A 114 -9.70 7.53 -2.75
CA HIS A 114 -9.51 8.00 -1.38
C HIS A 114 -10.69 7.68 -0.47
N ILE A 115 -11.13 6.42 -0.46
CA ILE A 115 -12.20 6.00 0.43
C ILE A 115 -11.79 6.33 1.86
N GLY A 116 -12.59 7.18 2.48
CA GLY A 116 -12.49 7.55 3.89
C GLY A 116 -11.99 8.95 4.19
N ALA A 117 -11.57 9.72 3.18
CA ALA A 117 -11.43 11.16 3.36
C ALA A 117 -12.82 11.80 3.60
N ASP A 118 -12.86 12.87 4.38
CA ASP A 118 -14.08 13.65 4.63
C ASP A 118 -14.57 14.45 3.40
N THR A 119 -13.69 14.67 2.42
CA THR A 119 -14.01 15.34 1.14
C THR A 119 -14.31 14.39 -0.02
N THR A 120 -14.28 13.08 0.20
CA THR A 120 -14.58 12.08 -0.84
C THR A 120 -16.08 12.02 -1.17
N ILE A 121 -16.41 11.94 -2.45
CA ILE A 121 -17.79 11.81 -2.95
C ILE A 121 -18.13 10.31 -3.09
N HIS A 122 -18.33 9.61 -1.97
CA HIS A 122 -18.53 8.15 -1.96
C HIS A 122 -19.73 7.67 -2.76
N GLU A 123 -20.77 8.50 -2.92
CA GLU A 123 -21.95 8.16 -3.72
C GLU A 123 -21.58 7.93 -5.20
N GLU A 124 -20.69 8.76 -5.76
CA GLU A 124 -20.24 8.63 -7.14
C GLU A 124 -19.37 7.37 -7.33
N ILE A 125 -18.58 7.00 -6.31
CA ILE A 125 -17.86 5.72 -6.29
C ILE A 125 -18.89 4.58 -6.35
N GLY A 126 -19.93 4.61 -5.52
CA GLY A 126 -20.99 3.59 -5.52
C GLY A 126 -21.66 3.45 -6.90
N LYS A 127 -21.99 4.57 -7.55
CA LYS A 127 -22.60 4.59 -8.89
C LYS A 127 -21.71 3.95 -9.95
N ILE A 128 -20.42 4.33 -10.04
CA ILE A 128 -19.53 3.80 -11.08
C ILE A 128 -19.21 2.32 -10.88
N ILE A 129 -19.03 1.89 -9.62
CA ILE A 129 -18.77 0.49 -9.28
C ILE A 129 -19.99 -0.37 -9.65
N LYS A 130 -21.19 0.07 -9.26
CA LYS A 130 -22.43 -0.62 -9.64
C LYS A 130 -22.60 -0.68 -11.16
N PHE A 131 -22.38 0.44 -11.85
CA PHE A 131 -22.50 0.51 -13.30
C PHE A 131 -21.56 -0.47 -14.02
N GLY A 132 -20.27 -0.50 -13.66
CA GLY A 132 -19.35 -1.45 -14.28
C GLY A 132 -19.59 -2.90 -13.87
N HIS A 133 -20.12 -3.15 -12.67
CA HIS A 133 -20.56 -4.48 -12.28
C HIS A 133 -21.72 -4.98 -13.17
N ASP A 134 -22.72 -4.14 -13.40
CA ASP A 134 -23.94 -4.54 -14.11
C ASP A 134 -23.73 -4.69 -15.64
N ASN A 135 -22.61 -4.19 -16.19
CA ASN A 135 -22.29 -4.25 -17.62
C ASN A 135 -21.10 -5.21 -17.91
N PRO A 136 -21.30 -6.35 -18.58
CA PRO A 136 -20.30 -7.42 -18.72
C PRO A 136 -19.03 -7.03 -19.49
N ASN A 137 -19.16 -6.15 -20.49
CA ASN A 137 -18.08 -5.72 -21.39
C ASN A 137 -17.20 -4.62 -20.77
N ILE A 138 -17.55 -4.13 -19.58
CA ILE A 138 -16.72 -3.18 -18.83
C ILE A 138 -15.71 -3.97 -17.99
N LYS A 139 -14.44 -3.70 -18.23
CA LYS A 139 -13.30 -4.18 -17.43
C LYS A 139 -12.67 -3.01 -16.70
N PHE A 140 -12.17 -3.26 -15.50
CA PHE A 140 -11.52 -2.25 -14.68
C PHE A 140 -10.01 -2.44 -14.66
N VAL A 141 -9.29 -1.33 -14.53
CA VAL A 141 -7.93 -1.33 -14.00
C VAL A 141 -7.89 -0.38 -12.81
N TRP A 142 -7.33 -0.87 -11.71
CA TRP A 142 -7.19 -0.11 -10.47
C TRP A 142 -5.85 0.60 -10.48
N VAL A 143 -5.85 1.92 -10.38
CA VAL A 143 -4.69 2.79 -10.63
C VAL A 143 -4.25 3.53 -9.36
N GLY A 144 -4.22 2.83 -8.23
CA GLY A 144 -3.73 3.33 -6.94
C GLY A 144 -4.68 4.26 -6.17
N ASP A 145 -4.30 4.56 -4.93
CA ASP A 145 -4.97 5.47 -4.00
C ASP A 145 -6.45 5.11 -3.78
N TYR A 146 -6.68 3.85 -3.41
CA TYR A 146 -8.02 3.27 -3.19
C TYR A 146 -8.66 3.80 -1.91
N ILE A 147 -7.82 4.02 -0.90
CA ILE A 147 -8.18 4.48 0.43
C ILE A 147 -7.30 5.67 0.79
N ASP A 148 -7.78 6.55 1.66
CA ASP A 148 -6.99 7.73 2.02
C ASP A 148 -5.82 7.38 2.95
N ASN A 149 -5.98 6.37 3.80
CA ASN A 149 -4.88 5.67 4.51
C ASN A 149 -3.89 6.56 5.28
N PHE A 150 -4.27 7.75 5.74
CA PHE A 150 -3.36 8.64 6.45
C PHE A 150 -3.05 8.15 7.87
N GLY A 151 -2.06 7.27 7.99
CA GLY A 151 -1.46 6.88 9.27
C GLY A 151 -0.42 7.89 9.77
N LYS A 152 0.40 7.47 10.73
CA LYS A 152 1.52 8.26 11.27
C LYS A 152 2.52 8.74 10.20
N PHE A 153 2.66 7.97 9.12
CA PHE A 153 3.60 8.24 8.02
C PHE A 153 3.00 9.03 6.86
N GLY A 154 1.73 9.43 6.96
CA GLY A 154 1.10 10.30 5.98
C GLY A 154 1.54 11.77 6.11
N PRO A 155 1.32 12.61 5.08
CA PRO A 155 1.56 14.05 5.15
C PRO A 155 0.83 14.69 6.34
N GLY A 156 1.59 15.45 7.14
CA GLY A 156 1.19 15.93 8.46
C GLY A 156 -0.13 16.70 8.46
N GLY A 157 -1.12 16.15 9.16
CA GLY A 157 -2.48 16.69 9.27
C GLY A 157 -3.57 15.82 8.63
N GLY A 158 -3.22 14.96 7.66
CA GLY A 158 -4.18 14.13 6.94
C GLY A 158 -4.96 13.16 7.84
N ILE A 159 -4.39 12.76 8.99
CA ILE A 159 -5.08 11.91 9.97
C ILE A 159 -6.36 12.56 10.53
N HIS A 160 -6.43 13.90 10.56
CA HIS A 160 -7.58 14.63 11.06
C HIS A 160 -8.66 14.89 9.98
N GLN A 161 -8.40 14.49 8.73
CA GLN A 161 -9.29 14.67 7.58
C GLN A 161 -9.89 13.34 7.11
N GLN A 162 -9.89 12.33 7.97
CA GLN A 162 -10.52 11.04 7.73
C GLN A 162 -11.90 11.00 8.39
N ALA A 163 -12.92 10.67 7.60
CA ALA A 163 -14.28 10.45 8.07
C ALA A 163 -14.46 9.12 8.81
N ILE A 164 -13.62 8.13 8.49
CA ILE A 164 -13.69 6.77 9.06
C ILE A 164 -12.27 6.23 9.32
N SER A 165 -12.17 5.23 10.20
CA SER A 165 -10.87 4.61 10.52
C SER A 165 -10.24 3.91 9.30
N ILE A 166 -8.90 3.84 9.28
CA ILE A 166 -8.14 3.14 8.23
C ILE A 166 -8.61 1.68 8.06
N SER A 167 -8.92 0.98 9.16
CA SER A 167 -9.47 -0.38 9.08
C SER A 167 -10.77 -0.42 8.27
N LYS A 168 -11.68 0.54 8.53
CA LYS A 168 -12.95 0.59 7.81
C LYS A 168 -12.78 0.94 6.33
N GLN A 169 -11.81 1.80 6.01
CA GLN A 169 -11.45 2.10 4.62
C GLN A 169 -10.98 0.84 3.90
N LYS A 170 -10.08 0.07 4.53
CA LYS A 170 -9.58 -1.20 3.98
C LYS A 170 -10.70 -2.21 3.75
N GLU A 171 -11.62 -2.37 4.71
CA GLU A 171 -12.80 -3.23 4.57
C GLU A 171 -13.67 -2.83 3.37
N MET A 172 -13.90 -1.53 3.18
CA MET A 172 -14.70 -1.03 2.05
C MET A 172 -14.01 -1.28 0.71
N ALA A 173 -12.71 -1.00 0.60
CA ALA A 173 -11.94 -1.29 -0.62
C ALA A 173 -11.89 -2.80 -0.93
N GLU A 174 -11.74 -3.65 0.09
CA GLU A 174 -11.83 -5.10 -0.07
C GLU A 174 -13.21 -5.52 -0.59
N TRP A 175 -14.30 -4.97 -0.03
CA TRP A 175 -15.64 -5.27 -0.50
C TRP A 175 -15.81 -4.90 -1.98
N ILE A 176 -15.32 -3.75 -2.42
CA ILE A 176 -15.37 -3.35 -3.83
C ILE A 176 -14.56 -4.32 -4.70
N ALA A 177 -13.35 -4.71 -4.26
CA ALA A 177 -12.53 -5.68 -4.97
C ALA A 177 -13.24 -7.03 -5.14
N MET A 178 -13.89 -7.52 -4.09
CA MET A 178 -14.70 -8.75 -4.13
C MET A 178 -15.96 -8.59 -4.99
N TYR A 179 -16.63 -7.45 -4.93
CA TYR A 179 -17.84 -7.15 -5.70
C TYR A 179 -17.53 -7.09 -7.21
N LEU A 180 -16.34 -6.60 -7.59
CA LEU A 180 -15.87 -6.54 -8.98
C LEU A 180 -14.96 -7.72 -9.37
N LYS A 181 -15.01 -8.83 -8.63
CA LYS A 181 -14.17 -10.00 -8.90
C LYS A 181 -14.31 -10.47 -10.35
N GLY A 182 -13.18 -10.72 -11.02
CA GLY A 182 -13.13 -11.12 -12.43
C GLY A 182 -13.41 -10.00 -13.45
N LYS A 183 -13.75 -8.78 -12.99
CA LYS A 183 -13.84 -7.59 -13.85
C LYS A 183 -12.62 -6.69 -13.76
N ILE A 184 -11.86 -6.76 -12.67
CA ILE A 184 -10.60 -6.02 -12.51
C ILE A 184 -9.48 -6.81 -13.18
N LEU A 185 -8.85 -6.23 -14.21
CA LEU A 185 -7.73 -6.88 -14.91
C LEU A 185 -6.45 -6.82 -14.09
N GLY A 186 -6.22 -5.68 -13.44
CA GLY A 186 -5.08 -5.52 -12.57
C GLY A 186 -5.16 -4.31 -11.64
N VAL A 187 -4.27 -4.33 -10.65
CA VAL A 187 -4.20 -3.39 -9.53
C VAL A 187 -2.78 -2.82 -9.44
N ILE A 188 -2.65 -1.50 -9.58
CA ILE A 188 -1.42 -0.74 -9.40
C ILE A 188 -1.36 -0.18 -7.98
N GLN A 189 -0.19 -0.18 -7.35
CA GLN A 189 -0.02 0.44 -6.04
C GLN A 189 0.10 1.96 -6.18
N GLY A 190 -0.72 2.70 -5.43
CA GLY A 190 -0.59 4.15 -5.27
C GLY A 190 0.27 4.54 -4.08
N CYS A 191 0.54 5.83 -3.92
CA CYS A 191 1.38 6.30 -2.81
C CYS A 191 0.66 6.21 -1.45
N HIS A 192 -0.67 6.23 -1.43
CA HIS A 192 -1.44 6.05 -0.20
C HIS A 192 -1.36 4.61 0.33
N GLU A 193 -1.31 3.61 -0.54
CA GLU A 193 -1.09 2.22 -0.13
C GLU A 193 0.31 1.98 0.45
N GLU A 194 1.31 2.74 -0.02
CA GLU A 194 2.68 2.68 0.50
C GLU A 194 2.77 3.05 1.98
N PHE A 195 1.84 3.84 2.52
CA PHE A 195 1.84 4.18 3.95
C PHE A 195 1.66 2.95 4.84
N SER A 196 0.85 1.97 4.42
CA SER A 196 0.76 0.69 5.14
C SER A 196 2.05 -0.11 4.97
N TYR A 197 2.55 -0.25 3.74
CA TYR A 197 3.79 -0.97 3.48
C TYR A 197 4.98 -0.43 4.28
N ASN A 198 5.12 0.89 4.37
CA ASN A 198 6.19 1.54 5.14
C ASN A 198 6.02 1.41 6.65
N SER A 199 4.78 1.22 7.13
CA SER A 199 4.49 1.07 8.56
C SER A 199 4.70 -0.36 9.06
N ASP A 200 4.24 -1.36 8.30
CA ASP A 200 4.18 -2.76 8.75
C ASP A 200 4.49 -3.80 7.66
N GLY A 201 4.91 -3.37 6.47
CA GLY A 201 5.18 -4.25 5.34
C GLY A 201 3.93 -4.77 4.62
N PHE A 202 2.73 -4.31 4.98
CA PHE A 202 1.50 -4.77 4.37
C PHE A 202 1.28 -4.14 2.98
N ASP A 203 1.51 -4.94 1.93
CA ASP A 203 1.21 -4.59 0.55
C ASP A 203 -0.30 -4.72 0.29
N PHE A 204 -1.03 -3.63 0.57
CA PHE A 204 -2.48 -3.60 0.42
C PHE A 204 -2.94 -3.70 -1.05
N GLY A 205 -2.15 -3.16 -2.00
CA GLY A 205 -2.45 -3.30 -3.43
C GLY A 205 -2.42 -4.77 -3.88
N LYS A 206 -1.39 -5.52 -3.47
CA LYS A 206 -1.29 -6.96 -3.72
C LYS A 206 -2.42 -7.74 -3.05
N TYR A 207 -2.78 -7.37 -1.82
CA TYR A 207 -3.91 -7.96 -1.11
C TYR A 207 -5.23 -7.79 -1.89
N LEU A 208 -5.52 -6.58 -2.35
CA LEU A 208 -6.73 -6.26 -3.13
C LEU A 208 -6.75 -7.01 -4.47
N ALA A 209 -5.60 -7.11 -5.15
CA ALA A 209 -5.48 -7.88 -6.39
C ALA A 209 -5.91 -9.35 -6.19
N ASN A 210 -5.44 -9.98 -5.10
CA ASN A 210 -5.84 -11.35 -4.78
C ASN A 210 -7.34 -11.48 -4.49
N LYS A 211 -7.94 -10.50 -3.80
CA LYS A 211 -9.39 -10.50 -3.50
C LYS A 211 -10.25 -10.34 -4.75
N ALA A 212 -9.79 -9.53 -5.70
CA ALA A 212 -10.44 -9.30 -6.99
C ALA A 212 -10.20 -10.41 -8.02
N ASP A 213 -9.33 -11.40 -7.72
CA ASP A 213 -8.83 -12.37 -8.71
C ASP A 213 -8.20 -11.67 -9.93
N ALA A 214 -7.43 -10.62 -9.66
CA ALA A 214 -6.80 -9.74 -10.63
C ALA A 214 -5.28 -9.87 -10.59
N ARG A 215 -4.59 -9.34 -11.60
CA ARG A 215 -3.12 -9.27 -11.59
C ARG A 215 -2.64 -8.12 -10.69
N TYR A 216 -1.71 -8.40 -9.78
CA TYR A 216 -0.99 -7.34 -9.11
C TYR A 216 0.07 -6.75 -10.06
N LEU A 217 -0.10 -5.49 -10.42
CA LEU A 217 0.70 -4.80 -11.43
C LEU A 217 1.92 -4.07 -10.82
N GLY A 218 2.05 -4.05 -9.49
CA GLY A 218 3.11 -3.28 -8.81
C GLY A 218 2.87 -1.78 -8.95
N LYS A 219 3.92 -0.97 -9.04
CA LYS A 219 3.80 0.50 -9.18
C LYS A 219 3.60 0.98 -10.62
N GLN A 220 4.05 0.18 -11.58
CA GLN A 220 3.97 0.47 -13.01
C GLN A 220 3.98 -0.85 -13.78
N ALA A 221 3.14 -0.95 -14.81
CA ALA A 221 3.08 -2.13 -15.66
C ALA A 221 2.80 -1.80 -17.12
N ILE A 222 3.27 -2.67 -18.00
CA ILE A 222 2.79 -2.77 -19.37
C ILE A 222 1.76 -3.88 -19.44
N ILE A 223 0.64 -3.60 -20.10
CA ILE A 223 -0.36 -4.62 -20.41
C ILE A 223 -0.49 -4.78 -21.92
N GLU A 224 -0.79 -6.00 -22.35
CA GLU A 224 -1.16 -6.31 -23.71
C GLU A 224 -2.59 -6.84 -23.73
N LEU A 225 -3.44 -6.21 -24.52
CA LEU A 225 -4.84 -6.58 -24.70
C LEU A 225 -5.00 -7.14 -26.12
N GLU A 226 -5.29 -8.43 -26.20
CA GLU A 226 -5.78 -9.06 -27.43
C GLU A 226 -7.30 -8.99 -27.41
N VAL A 227 -7.89 -8.24 -28.34
CA VAL A 227 -9.34 -8.05 -28.44
C VAL A 227 -9.75 -8.37 -29.87
N GLY A 228 -10.40 -9.51 -30.07
CA GLY A 228 -10.68 -10.05 -31.41
C GLY A 228 -9.40 -10.22 -32.23
N GLU A 229 -9.31 -9.50 -33.35
CA GLU A 229 -8.14 -9.53 -34.26
C GLU A 229 -7.06 -8.49 -33.91
N ASN A 230 -7.30 -7.64 -32.90
CA ASN A 230 -6.43 -6.52 -32.57
C ASN A 230 -5.58 -6.80 -31.34
N THR A 231 -4.36 -6.25 -31.33
CA THR A 231 -3.48 -6.23 -30.15
C THR A 231 -3.15 -4.80 -29.78
N TYR A 232 -3.39 -4.45 -28.52
CA TYR A 232 -3.14 -3.12 -27.96
C TYR A 232 -2.16 -3.21 -26.81
N LYS A 233 -1.13 -2.36 -26.83
CA LYS A 233 -0.17 -2.28 -25.74
C LYS A 233 -0.42 -1.05 -24.88
N GLY A 234 -0.60 -1.24 -23.59
CA GLY A 234 -0.90 -0.19 -22.62
C GLY A 234 0.21 0.01 -21.60
N LEU A 235 0.46 1.26 -21.20
CA LEU A 235 1.17 1.57 -19.96
C LEU A 235 0.16 1.96 -18.88
N ILE A 236 0.32 1.43 -17.68
CA ILE A 236 -0.43 1.86 -16.50
C ILE A 236 0.56 2.25 -15.42
N ASP A 237 0.42 3.46 -14.91
CA ASP A 237 1.29 4.05 -13.90
C ASP A 237 0.43 4.90 -12.96
N HIS A 238 0.74 4.91 -11.65
CA HIS A 238 0.04 5.80 -10.73
C HIS A 238 0.73 7.17 -10.65
N ASN A 239 2.07 7.19 -10.54
CA ASN A 239 2.85 8.40 -10.31
C ASN A 239 4.04 8.47 -11.27
N GLU A 240 3.81 9.08 -12.43
CA GLU A 240 4.79 9.10 -13.50
C GLU A 240 5.95 10.04 -13.20
N ARG A 241 7.12 9.64 -13.67
CA ARG A 241 8.25 10.55 -13.83
C ARG A 241 7.89 11.66 -14.81
N TRP A 242 8.33 12.88 -14.50
CA TRP A 242 8.09 14.08 -15.32
C TRP A 242 6.61 14.50 -15.39
N SER A 243 5.83 14.25 -14.33
CA SER A 243 4.49 14.87 -14.22
C SER A 243 4.59 16.40 -14.31
N SER A 244 3.59 17.02 -14.96
CA SER A 244 3.54 18.47 -15.19
C SER A 244 2.19 19.01 -14.77
N THR A 245 2.19 20.18 -14.13
CA THR A 245 0.97 20.91 -13.76
C THR A 245 0.33 21.65 -14.94
N LEU A 246 1.05 21.82 -16.06
CA LEU A 246 0.55 22.47 -17.27
C LEU A 246 0.05 21.47 -18.31
N ASN A 247 0.55 20.24 -18.27
CA ASN A 247 0.16 19.17 -19.17
C ASN A 247 0.11 17.86 -18.39
N MET A 248 -1.10 17.45 -17.98
CA MET A 248 -1.27 16.32 -17.06
C MET A 248 -0.79 15.00 -17.67
N CYS A 249 -0.89 14.83 -18.99
CA CYS A 249 -0.40 13.66 -19.71
C CYS A 249 1.11 13.69 -20.02
N HIS A 250 1.86 14.71 -19.57
CA HIS A 250 3.27 14.89 -19.94
C HIS A 250 4.13 13.70 -19.54
N GLY A 251 3.96 13.19 -18.31
CA GLY A 251 4.74 12.07 -17.80
C GLY A 251 4.57 10.83 -18.68
N LEU A 252 3.33 10.44 -18.99
CA LEU A 252 3.03 9.32 -19.89
C LEU A 252 3.68 9.51 -21.28
N LYS A 253 3.60 10.71 -21.86
CA LYS A 253 4.21 11.00 -23.16
C LYS A 253 5.73 10.88 -23.14
N GLN A 254 6.39 11.37 -22.10
CA GLN A 254 7.84 11.22 -21.97
C GLN A 254 8.23 9.77 -21.71
N THR A 255 7.46 9.03 -20.90
CA THR A 255 7.67 7.60 -20.71
C THR A 255 7.56 6.85 -22.03
N CYS A 256 6.60 7.21 -22.89
CA CYS A 256 6.51 6.65 -24.24
C CYS A 256 7.74 6.98 -25.11
N ARG A 257 8.25 8.21 -25.00
CA ARG A 257 9.37 8.71 -25.81
C ARG A 257 10.72 8.14 -25.40
N PHE A 258 10.90 7.79 -24.14
CA PHE A 258 12.23 7.43 -23.61
C PHE A 258 12.33 5.99 -23.14
N PHE A 259 11.26 5.40 -22.60
CA PHE A 259 11.36 4.11 -21.91
C PHE A 259 10.58 2.99 -22.59
N TYR A 260 9.31 3.22 -22.94
CA TYR A 260 8.42 2.14 -23.39
C TYR A 260 7.68 2.50 -24.66
N ASP A 261 7.54 1.53 -25.56
CA ASP A 261 6.66 1.68 -26.72
C ASP A 261 5.28 1.10 -26.40
N PHE A 262 4.25 1.95 -26.39
CA PHE A 262 2.85 1.57 -26.12
C PHE A 262 1.85 2.39 -26.96
N ASP A 263 0.63 1.89 -27.12
CA ASP A 263 -0.46 2.49 -27.90
C ASP A 263 -1.35 3.39 -27.04
N PHE A 264 -1.54 3.01 -25.77
CA PHE A 264 -2.30 3.81 -24.81
C PHE A 264 -1.61 3.89 -23.44
N GLY A 265 -1.85 4.98 -22.70
CA GLY A 265 -1.30 5.19 -21.36
C GLY A 265 -2.38 5.61 -20.37
N ILE A 266 -2.32 5.08 -19.16
CA ILE A 266 -3.23 5.39 -18.05
C ILE A 266 -2.39 5.86 -16.87
N GLY A 267 -2.76 7.01 -16.32
CA GLY A 267 -2.07 7.67 -15.21
C GLY A 267 -3.01 8.15 -14.11
N ALA A 268 -2.53 8.37 -12.88
CA ALA A 268 -3.37 8.85 -11.75
C ALA A 268 -2.65 9.89 -10.85
N HIS A 269 -2.91 9.93 -9.55
CA HIS A 269 -2.19 10.69 -8.50
C HIS A 269 -2.40 12.21 -8.46
N ARG A 270 -2.55 12.90 -9.60
CA ARG A 270 -2.65 14.37 -9.64
C ARG A 270 -4.06 14.91 -9.49
N HIS A 271 -5.07 14.03 -9.47
CA HIS A 271 -6.49 14.34 -9.29
C HIS A 271 -7.14 15.20 -10.39
N VAL A 272 -6.36 15.65 -11.37
CA VAL A 272 -6.84 16.44 -12.51
C VAL A 272 -6.99 15.52 -13.72
N PRO A 273 -8.22 15.24 -14.17
CA PRO A 273 -8.41 14.38 -15.31
C PRO A 273 -7.95 15.06 -16.59
N ASN A 274 -7.46 14.25 -17.52
CA ASN A 274 -7.02 14.74 -18.81
C ASN A 274 -7.00 13.61 -19.83
N ALA A 275 -7.15 13.93 -21.11
CA ALA A 275 -7.01 12.98 -22.19
C ALA A 275 -6.34 13.65 -23.38
N GLU A 276 -5.37 12.97 -23.99
CA GLU A 276 -4.63 13.50 -25.12
C GLU A 276 -4.36 12.41 -26.16
N ASN A 277 -4.37 12.83 -27.43
CA ASN A 277 -3.83 12.07 -28.54
C ASN A 277 -2.52 12.75 -28.96
N THR A 278 -1.40 12.02 -28.99
CA THR A 278 -0.10 12.56 -29.41
C THR A 278 0.56 11.64 -30.41
N PHE A 279 1.17 12.21 -31.44
CA PHE A 279 2.00 11.47 -32.38
C PHE A 279 3.42 11.31 -31.83
N ILE A 280 3.84 10.07 -31.58
CA ILE A 280 5.16 9.73 -31.03
C ILE A 280 5.76 8.65 -31.92
N ARG A 281 6.97 8.87 -32.45
CA ARG A 281 7.72 7.89 -33.26
C ARG A 281 6.91 7.27 -34.42
N GLY A 282 6.14 8.09 -35.15
CA GLY A 282 5.37 7.60 -36.29
C GLY A 282 4.02 6.97 -35.95
N LYS A 283 3.62 6.93 -34.66
CA LYS A 283 2.33 6.35 -34.25
C LYS A 283 1.52 7.28 -33.35
N MET A 284 0.21 7.15 -33.41
CA MET A 284 -0.70 7.81 -32.48
C MET A 284 -0.68 7.09 -31.14
N VAL A 285 -0.46 7.84 -30.06
CA VAL A 285 -0.49 7.36 -28.68
C VAL A 285 -1.59 8.09 -27.93
N LYS A 286 -2.43 7.36 -27.21
CA LYS A 286 -3.58 7.91 -26.48
C LYS A 286 -3.34 7.82 -24.99
N THR A 287 -3.36 8.94 -24.28
CA THR A 287 -3.07 8.97 -22.85
C THR A 287 -4.23 9.55 -22.07
N ILE A 288 -4.53 8.98 -20.91
CA ILE A 288 -5.51 9.52 -19.96
C ILE A 288 -4.93 9.62 -18.56
N LYS A 289 -5.36 10.66 -17.84
CA LYS A 289 -5.12 10.84 -16.40
C LYS A 289 -6.46 10.73 -15.68
N VAL A 290 -6.57 9.81 -14.75
CA VAL A 290 -7.79 9.53 -13.99
C VAL A 290 -8.12 10.73 -13.09
N SER A 291 -9.42 11.06 -12.97
CA SER A 291 -9.91 12.04 -11.98
C SER A 291 -9.88 11.46 -10.58
N SER A 292 -9.84 12.31 -9.56
CA SER A 292 -10.07 11.88 -8.19
C SER A 292 -11.55 11.96 -7.80
N TYR A 293 -11.97 11.10 -6.88
CA TYR A 293 -13.28 11.19 -6.21
C TYR A 293 -13.21 12.03 -4.93
N LYS A 294 -12.03 12.56 -4.61
CA LYS A 294 -11.77 13.41 -3.45
C LYS A 294 -11.74 14.88 -3.87
N LYS A 295 -12.65 15.69 -3.32
CA LYS A 295 -12.60 17.14 -3.48
C LYS A 295 -11.35 17.71 -2.79
N PRO A 296 -10.88 18.90 -3.20
CA PRO A 296 -9.75 19.55 -2.55
C PRO A 296 -9.90 19.59 -1.03
N ASP A 297 -8.91 19.05 -0.35
CA ASP A 297 -8.74 19.15 1.09
C ASP A 297 -7.66 20.19 1.41
N ARG A 298 -7.40 20.44 2.70
CA ARG A 298 -6.35 21.37 3.14
C ARG A 298 -4.96 21.06 2.56
N PHE A 299 -4.64 19.79 2.33
CA PHE A 299 -3.35 19.40 1.76
C PHE A 299 -3.30 19.77 0.27
N ILE A 300 -4.33 19.42 -0.51
CA ILE A 300 -4.48 19.78 -1.93
C ILE A 300 -4.45 21.31 -2.10
N GLU A 301 -5.14 22.06 -1.24
CA GLU A 301 -5.11 23.53 -1.22
C GLU A 301 -3.72 24.10 -0.92
N LYS A 302 -2.95 23.43 -0.06
CA LYS A 302 -1.57 23.81 0.26
C LYS A 302 -0.64 23.56 -0.93
N VAL A 303 -0.80 22.45 -1.63
CA VAL A 303 0.01 22.10 -2.82
C VAL A 303 -0.52 22.72 -4.12
N LYS A 304 -1.62 23.48 -4.06
CA LYS A 304 -2.22 24.23 -5.18
C LYS A 304 -2.58 23.36 -6.37
N ILE A 305 -3.05 22.14 -6.12
CA ILE A 305 -3.69 21.33 -7.15
C ILE A 305 -5.11 21.91 -7.35
N PRO A 306 -5.52 22.21 -8.60
CA PRO A 306 -6.82 22.80 -8.86
C PRO A 306 -7.95 21.83 -8.55
N ASP A 307 -9.12 22.36 -8.17
CA ASP A 307 -10.36 21.58 -8.16
C ASP A 307 -10.69 21.14 -9.58
N ALA A 308 -11.09 19.88 -9.75
CA ALA A 308 -11.32 19.29 -11.04
C ALA A 308 -12.57 18.41 -11.02
N PRO A 309 -13.32 18.33 -12.14
CA PRO A 309 -14.52 17.51 -12.19
C PRO A 309 -14.17 16.03 -12.09
N ILE A 310 -15.07 15.24 -11.52
CA ILE A 310 -15.02 13.78 -11.62
C ILE A 310 -15.41 13.41 -13.05
N LEU A 311 -14.47 12.85 -13.82
CA LEU A 311 -14.73 12.41 -15.18
C LEU A 311 -14.72 10.89 -15.26
N SER A 312 -15.70 10.32 -15.95
CA SER A 312 -15.78 8.88 -16.13
C SER A 312 -15.03 8.41 -17.39
N GLN A 313 -13.76 8.82 -17.49
CA GLN A 313 -12.90 8.49 -18.63
C GLN A 313 -12.70 6.98 -18.84
N CYS A 314 -12.70 6.53 -20.09
CA CYS A 314 -12.42 5.14 -20.45
C CYS A 314 -11.87 5.00 -21.87
N PHE A 315 -11.33 3.81 -22.15
CA PHE A 315 -11.00 3.36 -23.51
C PHE A 315 -11.97 2.30 -23.99
N VAL A 316 -12.37 2.36 -25.26
CA VAL A 316 -13.08 1.29 -25.97
C VAL A 316 -12.09 0.60 -26.88
N PHE A 317 -12.01 -0.72 -26.77
CA PHE A 317 -11.20 -1.58 -27.62
C PHE A 317 -12.13 -2.46 -28.44
N LEU A 318 -12.01 -2.36 -29.76
CA LEU A 318 -12.90 -3.06 -30.69
C LEU A 318 -12.32 -4.41 -31.11
N ALA A 319 -13.15 -5.44 -31.20
CA ALA A 319 -12.75 -6.77 -31.67
C ALA A 319 -12.49 -6.81 -33.19
N GLU A 320 -13.26 -6.03 -33.95
CA GLU A 320 -13.14 -5.97 -35.41
C GLU A 320 -11.91 -5.18 -35.86
N LYS A 321 -11.29 -5.61 -36.96
CA LYS A 321 -10.12 -4.97 -37.53
C LYS A 321 -10.47 -3.57 -38.06
N MET A 322 -9.91 -2.54 -37.44
CA MET A 322 -10.04 -1.17 -37.92
C MET A 322 -8.88 -0.76 -38.85
N VAL A 323 -9.21 0.07 -39.85
CA VAL A 323 -8.31 0.61 -40.89
C VAL A 323 -7.10 1.35 -40.24
N PRO A 324 -5.87 1.23 -40.79
CA PRO A 324 -4.61 1.33 -40.04
C PRO A 324 -4.28 2.64 -39.32
N TYR A 325 -4.96 3.75 -39.59
CA TYR A 325 -4.69 5.04 -38.94
C TYR A 325 -5.31 5.15 -37.54
N TRP A 326 -6.27 4.28 -37.23
CA TRP A 326 -6.93 4.20 -35.94
C TRP A 326 -6.85 2.75 -35.49
N LYS A 327 -5.77 2.36 -34.80
CA LYS A 327 -5.85 1.19 -33.91
C LYS A 327 -7.07 1.48 -33.03
N GLY A 328 -8.14 0.68 -33.14
CA GLY A 328 -9.52 0.93 -32.67
C GLY A 328 -9.71 1.19 -31.17
N VAL A 329 -8.92 2.11 -30.63
CA VAL A 329 -8.94 2.63 -29.27
C VAL A 329 -9.64 3.97 -29.33
N VAL A 330 -10.87 4.02 -28.84
CA VAL A 330 -11.65 5.25 -28.76
C VAL A 330 -11.70 5.68 -27.30
N TYR A 331 -11.52 6.98 -27.06
CA TYR A 331 -11.61 7.55 -25.72
C TYR A 331 -12.96 8.24 -25.56
N PHE A 332 -13.55 8.10 -24.38
CA PHE A 332 -14.74 8.85 -23.98
C PHE A 332 -14.52 9.51 -22.63
N GLU A 333 -15.03 10.73 -22.48
CA GLU A 333 -15.10 11.43 -21.18
C GLU A 333 -16.10 10.78 -20.23
N TYR A 334 -17.17 10.19 -20.77
CA TYR A 334 -18.25 9.57 -20.03
C TYR A 334 -18.51 8.16 -20.53
N ILE A 335 -18.52 7.21 -19.60
CA ILE A 335 -18.64 5.78 -19.89
C ILE A 335 -19.99 5.41 -20.55
N ASP A 336 -21.07 6.12 -20.25
CA ASP A 336 -22.40 5.87 -20.83
C ASP A 336 -22.43 6.12 -22.34
N HIS A 337 -21.58 7.03 -22.82
CA HIS A 337 -21.42 7.27 -24.26
C HIS A 337 -20.66 6.13 -24.94
N ALA A 338 -19.72 5.50 -24.24
CA ALA A 338 -18.92 4.39 -24.75
C ALA A 338 -19.76 3.12 -24.99
N LEU A 339 -20.80 2.88 -24.19
CA LEU A 339 -21.70 1.74 -24.38
C LEU A 339 -22.41 1.74 -25.74
N ARG A 340 -22.55 2.89 -26.41
CA ARG A 340 -23.16 2.96 -27.74
C ARG A 340 -22.28 2.40 -28.86
N PHE A 341 -21.02 2.06 -28.55
CA PHE A 341 -20.03 1.50 -29.47
C PHE A 341 -19.82 0.00 -29.31
N LEU A 342 -20.42 -0.59 -28.28
CA LEU A 342 -20.57 -2.03 -28.12
C LEU A 342 -21.94 -2.44 -28.65
#